data_AF-A0A536P177-F1
#
_entry.id   AF-A0A536P177-F1
#
_cell.length_a   1.000
_cell.length_b   1.000
_cell.length_c   1.000
_cell.angle_alpha   90.00
_cell.angle_beta   90.00
_cell.angle_gamma   90.00
#
_symmetry.space_group_name_H-M   'P 1'
#
loop_
_entity.id
_entity.type
_entity.pdbx_description
1 polymer ?
#
loop_
_entity_poly.entity_id
_entity_poly.type
_entity_poly.pdbx_seq_one_letter_code
_entity_poly.pdbx_strand_id
1 'polypeptide(L)'
;MLAGFGLSTPNEALVVSRDVGVTLVGVGVINWLARDATGAALRGILIGNLVIQVLEFLVNGYELATGALPSQAAGGEIIHVVLAVIFFLALRRA
;
A
#
# COMPACT_ATOMS: atom_id res chain seq x y z
N MET A 1 -9.85 12.80 17.93
CA MET A 1 -11.12 13.33 18.46
C MET A 1 -12.23 12.29 18.62
N LEU A 2 -12.13 11.07 18.05
CA LEU A 2 -13.13 10.00 18.23
C LEU A 2 -12.93 9.14 19.51
N ALA A 3 -11.71 9.07 20.04
CA ALA A 3 -11.39 8.29 21.24
C ALA A 3 -12.12 8.76 22.51
N GLY A 4 -12.52 10.03 22.58
CA GLY A 4 -13.33 10.57 23.70
C GLY A 4 -14.78 10.07 23.73
N PHE A 5 -15.24 9.40 22.67
CA PHE A 5 -16.58 8.80 22.56
C PHE A 5 -16.56 7.27 22.74
N GLY A 6 -15.46 6.68 23.21
CA GLY A 6 -15.33 5.22 23.36
C GLY A 6 -15.05 4.47 22.04
N LEU A 7 -14.90 5.18 20.93
CA LEU A 7 -14.44 4.65 19.65
C LEU A 7 -12.91 4.66 19.62
N SER A 8 -12.29 3.72 20.31
CA SER A 8 -10.85 3.50 20.25
C SER A 8 -10.49 2.72 18.98
N THR A 9 -9.53 3.21 18.21
CA THR A 9 -8.92 2.43 17.12
C THR A 9 -8.12 1.28 17.74
N PRO A 10 -8.34 0.02 17.34
CA PRO A 10 -7.54 -1.10 17.83
C PRO A 10 -6.05 -0.88 17.53
N ASN A 11 -5.17 -1.36 18.39
CA ASN A 11 -3.72 -1.17 18.24
C ASN A 11 -3.20 -1.78 16.94
N GLU A 12 -3.78 -2.91 16.53
CA GLU A 12 -3.47 -3.65 15.32
C GLU A 12 -3.74 -2.77 14.08
N ALA A 13 -4.86 -2.05 14.06
CA ALA A 13 -5.17 -1.12 12.98
C ALA A 13 -4.20 0.07 12.93
N LEU A 14 -3.67 0.52 14.09
CA LEU A 14 -2.66 1.57 14.14
C LEU A 14 -1.32 1.09 13.59
N VAL A 15 -0.93 -0.17 13.86
CA VAL A 15 0.30 -0.77 13.32
C VAL A 15 0.20 -0.84 11.80
N VAL A 16 -0.87 -1.42 11.25
CA VAL A 16 -1.07 -1.50 9.79
C VAL A 16 -1.06 -0.11 9.16
N SER A 17 -1.72 0.88 9.78
CA SER A 17 -1.72 2.25 9.24
C SER A 17 -0.30 2.85 9.17
N ARG A 18 0.58 2.52 10.12
CA ARG A 18 1.98 2.95 10.11
C ARG A 18 2.78 2.22 9.04
N ASP A 19 2.58 0.92 8.90
CA ASP A 19 3.26 0.10 7.89
C ASP A 19 2.90 0.57 6.47
N VAL A 20 1.61 0.80 6.20
CA VAL A 20 1.14 1.42 4.96
C VAL A 20 1.81 2.77 4.74
N GLY A 21 1.91 3.61 5.79
CA GLY A 21 2.58 4.90 5.72
C GLY A 21 4.06 4.79 5.32
N VAL A 22 4.80 3.83 5.89
CA VAL A 22 6.20 3.56 5.54
C VAL A 22 6.31 3.09 4.09
N THR A 23 5.44 2.19 3.65
CA THR A 23 5.39 1.72 2.25
C THR A 23 5.14 2.88 1.29
N LEU A 24 4.20 3.78 1.58
CA LEU A 24 3.92 4.96 0.74
C LEU A 24 5.10 5.91 0.64
N VAL A 25 5.77 6.18 1.76
CA VAL A 25 6.97 7.03 1.77
C VAL A 25 8.08 6.38 0.95
N GLY A 26 8.32 5.08 1.13
CA GLY A 26 9.34 4.33 0.38
C GLY A 26 9.09 4.37 -1.14
N VAL A 27 7.86 4.07 -1.56
CA VAL A 27 7.44 4.13 -2.97
C VAL A 27 7.58 5.56 -3.52
N GLY A 28 7.17 6.57 -2.75
CA GLY A 28 7.32 7.98 -3.13
C GLY A 28 8.78 8.39 -3.33
N VAL A 29 9.67 8.01 -2.42
CA VAL A 29 11.11 8.28 -2.50
C VAL A 29 11.74 7.58 -3.71
N ILE A 30 11.46 6.29 -3.92
CA ILE A 30 11.97 5.54 -5.07
C ILE A 30 11.55 6.21 -6.38
N ASN A 31 10.26 6.51 -6.52
CA ASN A 31 9.74 7.14 -7.74
C ASN A 31 10.27 8.57 -7.93
N TRP A 32 10.48 9.33 -6.84
CA TRP A 32 11.07 10.66 -6.92
C TRP A 32 12.52 10.61 -7.40
N LEU A 33 13.33 9.72 -6.81
CA LEU A 33 14.75 9.60 -7.14
C LEU A 33 14.96 9.07 -8.57
N ALA A 34 14.06 8.22 -9.04
CA ALA A 34 14.14 7.61 -10.36
C ALA A 34 13.16 8.21 -11.39
N ARG A 35 12.66 9.42 -11.16
CA ARG A 35 11.64 10.08 -12.01
C ARG A 35 12.02 10.23 -13.48
N ASP A 36 13.32 10.26 -13.77
CA ASP A 36 13.87 10.40 -15.13
C ASP A 36 14.28 9.04 -15.74
N ALA A 37 14.03 7.93 -15.04
CA ALA A 37 14.32 6.59 -15.55
C ALA A 37 13.45 6.26 -16.77
N THR A 38 14.04 5.58 -17.76
CA THR A 38 13.36 5.15 -18.98
C THR A 38 13.70 3.70 -19.32
N GLY A 39 12.95 3.11 -20.26
CA GLY A 39 13.20 1.76 -20.77
C GLY A 39 13.16 0.68 -19.68
N ALA A 40 14.16 -0.20 -19.69
CA ALA A 40 14.22 -1.36 -18.77
C ALA A 40 14.25 -0.94 -17.29
N ALA A 41 14.93 0.15 -16.95
CA ALA A 41 15.02 0.63 -15.57
C ALA A 41 13.65 1.09 -15.05
N LEU A 42 12.91 1.89 -15.84
CA LEU A 42 11.55 2.31 -15.51
C LEU A 42 10.62 1.10 -15.33
N ARG A 43 10.68 0.13 -16.25
CA ARG A 43 9.87 -1.09 -16.16
C ARG A 43 10.18 -1.89 -14.89
N GLY A 44 11.44 -2.02 -14.51
CA GLY A 44 11.84 -2.68 -13.27
C GLY A 44 11.24 -2.01 -12.03
N ILE A 45 11.27 -0.68 -11.98
CA ILE A 45 10.70 0.11 -10.88
C ILE A 45 9.18 -0.05 -10.81
N LEU A 46 8.50 0.06 -11.95
CA LEU A 46 7.05 -0.11 -12.02
C LEU A 46 6.60 -1.52 -11.62
N ILE A 47 7.34 -2.55 -12.04
CA ILE A 47 7.10 -3.94 -11.65
C ILE A 47 7.31 -4.10 -10.14
N GLY A 48 8.42 -3.61 -9.59
CA GLY A 48 8.70 -3.68 -8.16
C GLY A 48 7.60 -3.01 -7.33
N ASN A 49 7.21 -1.79 -7.71
CA ASN A 49 6.11 -1.08 -7.06
C ASN A 49 4.78 -1.84 -7.15
N LEU A 50 4.45 -2.39 -8.32
CA LEU A 50 3.24 -3.20 -8.51
C LEU A 50 3.24 -4.44 -7.62
N VAL A 51 4.36 -5.18 -7.57
CA VAL A 51 4.51 -6.37 -6.73
C VAL A 51 4.30 -6.04 -5.26
N ILE A 52 4.87 -4.94 -4.76
CA ILE A 52 4.65 -4.49 -3.38
C ILE A 52 3.15 -4.31 -3.12
N GLN A 53 2.43 -3.58 -3.97
CA GLN A 53 1.00 -3.34 -3.75
C GLN A 53 0.16 -4.63 -3.80
N VAL A 54 0.49 -5.56 -4.71
CA VAL A 54 -0.22 -6.84 -4.78
C VAL A 54 0.03 -7.67 -3.53
N LEU A 55 1.28 -7.75 -3.06
CA LEU A 55 1.61 -8.54 -1.87
C LEU A 55 1.01 -7.94 -0.59
N GLU A 56 1.08 -6.62 -0.43
CA GLU A 56 0.45 -5.90 0.69
C GLU A 56 -1.06 -6.19 0.72
N PHE A 57 -1.74 -6.07 -0.43
CA PHE A 57 -3.18 -6.38 -0.51
C PHE A 57 -3.51 -7.83 -0.16
N LEU A 58 -2.70 -8.79 -0.63
CA LEU A 58 -2.93 -10.20 -0.35
C LEU A 58 -2.69 -10.56 1.12
N VAL A 59 -1.61 -10.04 1.72
CA VAL A 59 -1.25 -10.31 3.12
C VAL A 59 -2.28 -9.69 4.05
N ASN A 60 -2.54 -8.38 3.92
CA ASN A 60 -3.48 -7.69 4.78
C ASN A 60 -4.91 -8.21 4.57
N GLY A 61 -5.29 -8.52 3.32
CA GLY A 61 -6.55 -9.17 3.01
C GLY A 61 -6.72 -10.53 3.67
N TYR A 62 -5.66 -11.36 3.71
CA TYR A 62 -5.67 -12.63 4.44
C TYR A 62 -5.78 -12.43 5.96
N GLU A 63 -5.08 -11.45 6.52
CA GLU A 63 -5.14 -11.14 7.96
C GLU A 63 -6.52 -10.60 8.37
N LEU A 64 -7.17 -9.80 7.51
CA LEU A 64 -8.56 -9.39 7.68
C LEU A 64 -9.52 -10.59 7.61
N ALA A 65 -9.33 -11.50 6.66
CA ALA A 65 -10.17 -12.68 6.48
C ALA A 65 -10.07 -13.69 7.65
N THR A 66 -8.90 -13.77 8.27
CA THR A 66 -8.64 -14.64 9.44
C THR A 66 -8.94 -13.96 10.78
N GLY A 67 -9.26 -12.67 10.77
CA GLY A 67 -9.55 -11.88 11.97
C GLY A 67 -8.31 -11.48 12.78
N ALA A 68 -7.11 -11.66 12.22
CA ALA A 68 -5.87 -11.15 12.79
C ALA A 68 -5.82 -9.61 12.73
N LEU A 69 -6.42 -9.03 11.67
CA LEU A 69 -6.69 -7.61 11.59
C LEU A 69 -8.17 -7.27 11.84
N PRO A 70 -8.45 -6.18 12.56
CA PRO A 70 -9.82 -5.72 12.77
C PRO A 70 -10.39 -5.17 11.45
N SER A 71 -11.69 -5.37 11.23
CA SER A 71 -12.39 -4.87 10.03
C SER A 71 -12.22 -3.37 9.77
N GLN A 72 -11.97 -2.58 10.81
CA GLN A 72 -11.67 -1.15 10.76
C GLN A 72 -10.39 -0.84 9.97
N ALA A 73 -9.46 -1.80 9.85
CA ALA A 73 -8.24 -1.67 9.04
C ALA A 73 -8.50 -1.85 7.53
N ALA A 74 -9.66 -2.38 7.12
CA ALA A 74 -9.96 -2.65 5.71
C ALA A 74 -9.94 -1.40 4.81
N GLY A 75 -10.10 -0.20 5.37
CA GLY A 75 -9.93 1.05 4.62
C GLY A 75 -8.51 1.22 4.05
N GLY A 76 -7.50 0.63 4.68
CA GLY A 76 -6.11 0.61 4.20
C GLY A 76 -5.95 -0.13 2.87
N GLU A 77 -6.73 -1.19 2.63
CA GLU A 77 -6.63 -2.00 1.41
C GLU A 77 -6.87 -1.22 0.13
N ILE A 78 -7.69 -0.17 0.22
CA ILE A 78 -8.07 0.65 -0.93
C ILE A 78 -6.82 1.28 -1.56
N ILE A 79 -5.83 1.70 -0.77
CA ILE A 79 -4.65 2.36 -1.32
C ILE A 79 -3.81 1.39 -2.15
N HIS A 80 -3.71 0.13 -1.73
CA HIS A 80 -2.97 -0.90 -2.45
C HIS A 80 -3.62 -1.18 -3.81
N VAL A 81 -4.94 -1.28 -3.86
CA VAL A 81 -5.69 -1.46 -5.12
C VAL A 81 -5.47 -0.27 -6.05
N VAL A 82 -5.63 0.96 -5.55
CA VAL A 82 -5.48 2.18 -6.36
C VAL A 82 -4.06 2.27 -6.93
N LEU A 83 -3.03 2.07 -6.10
CA LEU A 83 -1.64 2.14 -6.53
C LEU A 83 -1.26 1.00 -7.48
N ALA A 84 -1.75 -0.22 -7.23
CA ALA A 84 -1.55 -1.35 -8.15
C ALA A 84 -2.11 -1.02 -9.54
N VAL A 85 -3.32 -0.46 -9.62
CA VAL A 85 -3.92 -0.02 -10.89
C VAL A 85 -3.05 1.05 -11.56
N ILE A 86 -2.59 2.06 -10.82
CA ILE A 86 -1.74 3.13 -11.37
C ILE A 86 -0.44 2.56 -11.94
N PHE A 87 0.28 1.74 -11.17
CA PHE A 87 1.56 1.15 -11.62
C PHE A 87 1.36 0.19 -12.78
N PHE A 88 0.28 -0.59 -12.79
CA PHE A 88 -0.07 -1.45 -13.90
C PHE A 88 -0.35 -0.66 -15.18
N LEU A 89 -1.15 0.41 -15.09
CA LEU A 89 -1.45 1.27 -16.25
C LEU A 89 -0.21 2.00 -16.76
N ALA A 90 0.67 2.45 -15.86
CA ALA A 90 1.96 3.03 -16.24
C ALA A 90 2.85 1.98 -16.92
N LEU A 91 2.93 0.76 -16.39
CA LEU A 91 3.74 -0.33 -16.97
C LEU A 91 3.27 -0.72 -18.37
N ARG A 92 1.96 -0.72 -18.63
CA ARG A 92 1.41 -0.99 -19.97
C ARG A 92 1.80 0.05 -21.01
N ARG A 93 2.26 1.22 -20.58
CA ARG A 93 2.65 2.34 -21.44
C ARG A 93 4.18 2.53 -21.51
N ALA A 94 4.96 1.72 -20.77
CA ALA A 94 6.40 1.88 -20.56
C ALA A 94 7.27 1.00 -21.48
#